data_AF-A0A660ZTZ6-F1
#
_entry.id   AF-A0A660ZTZ6-F1
#
_cell.length_a   1.000
_cell.length_b   1.000
_cell.length_c   1.000
_cell.angle_alpha   90.00
_cell.angle_beta   90.00
_cell.angle_gamma   90.00
#
_symmetry.space_group_name_H-M   'P 1'
#
loop_
_entity.id
_entity.type
_entity.pdbx_description
1 polymer ?
#
loop_
_entity_poly.entity_id
_entity_poly.type
_entity_poly.pdbx_seq_one_letter_code
_entity_poly.pdbx_strand_id
1 'polypeptide(L)'
;MTERADAVGVDRLRSWAAPGTGGVAFVRDNWPWVELAPSQVEGLEHLSVPGQRRLVQQASAGTGKTALEVWEGMRRLTIGGDGFEVPRGLAFSCDHGQLKLGLKSEFRKWISGSPFLERLYEQTSE
;
A
#
# COMPACT_ATOMS: atom_id res chain seq x y z
N MET A 1 -28.06 -12.23 3.17
CA MET A 1 -26.71 -12.52 2.66
C MET A 1 -25.72 -11.36 2.87
N THR A 2 -26.19 -10.16 3.17
CA THR A 2 -25.38 -8.92 3.30
C THR A 2 -24.52 -8.87 4.56
N GLU A 3 -25.04 -9.20 5.74
CA GLU A 3 -24.29 -9.14 7.03
C GLU A 3 -23.00 -9.97 7.05
N ARG A 4 -22.99 -11.11 6.35
CA ARG A 4 -21.83 -12.02 6.32
C ARG A 4 -20.72 -11.50 5.38
N ALA A 5 -21.08 -10.76 4.33
CA ALA A 5 -20.13 -10.12 3.43
C ALA A 5 -19.45 -8.93 4.10
N ASP A 6 -20.20 -8.18 4.92
CA ASP A 6 -19.68 -7.06 5.70
C ASP A 6 -18.65 -7.54 6.75
N ALA A 7 -18.90 -8.67 7.41
CA ALA A 7 -17.95 -9.25 8.36
C ALA A 7 -16.61 -9.64 7.70
N VAL A 8 -16.64 -10.27 6.52
CA VAL A 8 -15.43 -10.63 5.77
C VAL A 8 -14.63 -9.40 5.33
N GLY A 9 -15.33 -8.34 4.92
CA GLY A 9 -14.68 -7.06 4.58
C GLY A 9 -14.00 -6.41 5.79
N VAL A 10 -14.69 -6.35 6.92
CA VAL A 10 -14.16 -5.79 8.18
C VAL A 10 -12.95 -6.58 8.68
N ASP A 11 -13.00 -7.92 8.64
CA ASP A 11 -11.89 -8.75 9.09
C ASP A 11 -10.65 -8.59 8.21
N ARG A 12 -10.84 -8.37 6.90
CA ARG A 12 -9.75 -8.03 5.99
C ARG A 12 -9.13 -6.66 6.30
N LEU A 13 -9.95 -5.64 6.55
CA LEU A 13 -9.43 -4.32 6.95
C LEU A 13 -8.65 -4.40 8.27
N ARG A 14 -9.14 -5.21 9.23
CA ARG A 14 -8.44 -5.47 10.49
C ARG A 14 -7.11 -6.19 10.29
N SER A 15 -7.06 -7.18 9.38
CA SER A 15 -5.80 -7.89 9.09
C SER A 15 -4.77 -6.94 8.47
N TRP A 16 -5.19 -6.04 7.58
CA TRP A 16 -4.32 -5.03 6.98
C TRP A 16 -3.84 -3.95 7.97
N ALA A 17 -4.61 -3.73 9.05
CA ALA A 17 -4.27 -2.85 10.16
C ALA A 17 -3.48 -3.53 11.27
N ALA A 18 -3.26 -4.86 11.18
CA ALA A 18 -2.64 -5.63 12.25
C ALA A 18 -1.20 -5.16 12.52
N PRO A 19 -0.83 -4.92 13.80
CA PRO A 19 0.51 -4.54 14.17
C PRO A 19 1.56 -5.53 13.68
N GLY A 20 2.62 -5.01 13.05
CA GLY A 20 3.77 -5.80 12.61
C GLY A 20 3.56 -6.68 11.38
N THR A 21 2.32 -6.97 10.96
CA THR A 21 2.07 -7.86 9.78
C THR A 21 1.14 -7.27 8.73
N GLY A 22 0.44 -6.17 9.05
CA GLY A 22 -0.61 -5.60 8.20
C GLY A 22 -0.14 -5.21 6.79
N GLY A 23 1.08 -4.67 6.66
CA GLY A 23 1.71 -4.37 5.38
C GLY A 23 1.86 -5.60 4.47
N VAL A 24 2.37 -6.69 5.03
CA VAL A 24 2.55 -7.96 4.30
C VAL A 24 1.20 -8.58 3.94
N ALA A 25 0.25 -8.56 4.87
CA ALA A 25 -1.11 -9.05 4.64
C ALA A 25 -1.80 -8.29 3.48
N PHE A 26 -1.69 -6.96 3.48
CA PHE A 26 -2.23 -6.12 2.41
C PHE A 26 -1.68 -6.50 1.03
N VAL A 27 -0.36 -6.69 0.91
CA VAL A 27 0.25 -7.06 -0.37
C VAL A 27 -0.20 -8.45 -0.83
N ARG A 28 -0.19 -9.44 0.06
CA ARG A 28 -0.56 -10.82 -0.29
C ARG A 28 -2.03 -10.95 -0.70
N ASP A 29 -2.93 -10.19 -0.08
CA ASP A 29 -4.35 -10.23 -0.43
C ASP A 29 -4.65 -9.55 -1.76
N ASN A 30 -3.92 -8.48 -2.10
CA ASN A 30 -4.14 -7.72 -3.34
C ASN A 30 -3.38 -8.29 -4.54
N TRP A 31 -2.18 -8.84 -4.30
CA TRP A 31 -1.29 -9.36 -5.34
C TRP A 31 -0.65 -10.70 -4.90
N PRO A 32 -1.43 -11.79 -4.83
CA PRO A 32 -0.95 -13.09 -4.31
C PRO A 32 0.17 -13.73 -5.14
N TRP A 33 0.38 -13.28 -6.38
CA TRP A 33 1.47 -13.72 -7.25
C TRP A 33 2.80 -12.99 -7.02
N VAL A 34 2.82 -11.97 -6.17
CA VAL A 34 4.05 -11.22 -5.85
C VAL A 34 4.83 -11.97 -4.79
N GLU A 35 6.07 -12.35 -5.14
CA GLU A 35 7.04 -12.82 -4.18
C GLU A 35 7.75 -11.62 -3.54
N LEU A 36 7.59 -11.46 -2.22
CA LEU A 36 8.21 -10.38 -1.46
C LEU A 36 9.65 -10.73 -1.11
N ALA A 37 10.58 -9.85 -1.46
CA ALA A 37 11.96 -9.96 -1.00
C ALA A 37 12.03 -9.76 0.53
N PRO A 38 13.00 -10.37 1.23
CA PRO A 38 13.14 -10.22 2.68
C PRO A 38 13.19 -8.77 3.17
N SER A 39 13.88 -7.88 2.45
CA SER A 39 13.95 -6.45 2.78
C SER A 39 12.63 -5.71 2.60
N GLN A 40 11.76 -6.19 1.69
CA GLN A 40 10.43 -5.63 1.53
C GLN A 40 9.51 -6.08 2.65
N VAL A 41 9.61 -7.35 3.07
CA VAL A 41 8.93 -7.86 4.26
C VAL A 41 9.32 -7.03 5.47
N GLU A 42 10.62 -6.90 5.76
CA GLU A 42 11.12 -6.11 6.89
C GLU A 42 10.60 -4.66 6.88
N GLY A 43 10.63 -3.99 5.72
CA GLY A 43 10.13 -2.62 5.59
C GLY A 43 8.63 -2.50 5.85
N LEU A 44 7.83 -3.44 5.33
CA LEU A 44 6.38 -3.48 5.53
C LEU A 44 6.01 -3.80 6.99
N GLU A 45 6.72 -4.73 7.62
CA GLU A 45 6.51 -5.09 9.02
C GLU A 45 6.88 -3.92 9.93
N HIS A 46 8.03 -3.27 9.70
CA HIS A 46 8.46 -2.06 10.42
C HIS A 46 7.42 -0.94 10.36
N LEU A 47 6.88 -0.65 9.17
CA LEU A 47 5.86 0.38 8.97
C LEU A 47 4.46 -0.02 9.49
N SER A 48 4.27 -1.29 9.84
CA SER A 48 3.05 -1.80 10.46
C SER A 48 3.09 -1.72 11.99
N VAL A 49 4.22 -1.37 12.62
CA VAL A 49 4.32 -1.24 14.08
C VAL A 49 3.77 0.13 14.53
N PRO A 50 2.82 0.18 15.49
CA PRO A 50 2.32 1.43 16.04
C PRO A 50 3.45 2.33 16.57
N GLY A 51 3.40 3.61 16.23
CA GLY A 51 4.43 4.58 16.62
C GLY A 51 5.63 4.66 15.66
N GLN A 52 5.83 3.68 14.77
CA GLN A 52 6.82 3.80 13.68
C GLN A 52 6.27 4.68 12.57
N ARG A 53 6.93 5.82 12.36
CA ARG A 53 6.47 6.87 11.42
C ARG A 53 7.37 7.05 10.20
N ARG A 54 8.58 6.47 10.22
CA ARG A 54 9.62 6.74 9.22
C ARG A 54 10.35 5.45 8.88
N LEU A 55 10.60 5.28 7.59
CA LEU A 55 11.49 4.30 7.02
C LEU A 55 12.46 5.05 6.10
N VAL A 56 13.75 4.74 6.20
CA VAL A 56 14.77 5.25 5.29
C VAL A 56 15.44 4.05 4.64
N GLN A 57 15.43 4.01 3.31
CA GLN A 57 16.01 2.90 2.56
C GLN A 57 17.18 3.40 1.72
N GLN A 58 18.35 2.80 1.93
CA GLN A 58 19.48 2.95 1.01
C GLN A 58 19.50 1.73 0.10
N ALA A 59 18.96 1.89 -1.11
CA ALA A 59 18.68 0.76 -1.99
C ALA A 59 19.16 1.01 -3.42
N SER A 60 19.80 -0.02 -4.00
CA SER A 60 20.25 -0.02 -5.39
C SER A 60 19.07 -0.04 -6.38
N ALA A 61 19.35 0.17 -7.66
CA ALA A 61 18.37 0.01 -8.72
C ALA A 61 17.87 -1.44 -8.81
N GLY A 62 16.59 -1.64 -9.17
CA GLY A 62 15.99 -2.97 -9.35
C GLY A 62 15.52 -3.68 -8.08
N THR A 63 15.69 -3.08 -6.90
CA THR A 63 15.31 -3.67 -5.60
C THR A 63 13.81 -3.61 -5.27
N GLY A 64 12.99 -3.02 -6.15
CA GLY A 64 11.54 -2.91 -5.91
C GLY A 64 11.14 -1.92 -4.81
N LYS A 65 12.01 -0.98 -4.43
CA LYS A 65 11.71 0.04 -3.39
C LYS A 65 10.47 0.89 -3.68
N THR A 66 10.27 1.28 -4.93
CA THR A 66 9.10 2.09 -5.34
C THR A 66 7.80 1.30 -5.21
N ALA A 67 7.82 -0.01 -5.46
CA ALA A 67 6.65 -0.86 -5.24
C ALA A 67 6.27 -0.89 -3.74
N LEU A 68 7.26 -0.98 -2.84
CA LEU A 68 7.03 -0.91 -1.40
C LEU A 68 6.39 0.42 -0.98
N GLU A 69 6.87 1.55 -1.50
CA GLU A 69 6.27 2.87 -1.24
C GLU A 69 4.82 2.95 -1.72
N VAL A 70 4.52 2.40 -2.90
CA VAL A 70 3.16 2.33 -3.46
C VAL A 70 2.25 1.47 -2.60
N TRP A 71 2.69 0.27 -2.23
CA TRP A 71 1.92 -0.66 -1.42
C TRP A 71 1.58 -0.08 -0.06
N GLU A 72 2.58 0.49 0.63
CA GLU A 72 2.35 1.13 1.94
C GLU A 72 1.46 2.36 1.80
N GLY A 73 1.68 3.19 0.79
CA GLY A 73 0.85 4.36 0.52
C GLY A 73 -0.62 3.98 0.34
N MET A 74 -0.89 2.99 -0.52
CA MET A 74 -2.24 2.49 -0.77
C MET A 74 -2.86 1.84 0.47
N ARG A 75 -2.09 1.08 1.24
CA ARG A 75 -2.55 0.52 2.51
C ARG A 75 -2.97 1.63 3.46
N ARG A 76 -2.13 2.65 3.66
CA ARG A 76 -2.44 3.79 4.54
C ARG A 76 -3.67 4.57 4.10
N LEU A 77 -3.86 4.80 2.80
CA LEU A 77 -5.08 5.43 2.31
C LEU A 77 -6.33 4.57 2.54
N THR A 78 -6.17 3.25 2.53
CA THR A 78 -7.28 2.30 2.66
C THR A 78 -7.73 2.12 4.11
N ILE A 79 -6.79 2.00 5.06
CA ILE A 79 -7.08 1.64 6.45
C ILE A 79 -6.71 2.72 7.47
N GLY A 80 -6.01 3.75 7.02
CA GLY A 80 -5.61 4.85 7.88
C GLY A 80 -6.79 5.73 8.23
N GLY A 81 -6.60 6.51 9.29
CA GLY A 81 -7.60 7.44 9.81
C GLY A 81 -7.88 7.21 11.28
N ASP A 82 -8.48 8.21 11.92
CA ASP A 82 -8.95 8.13 13.30
C ASP A 82 -10.41 8.60 13.35
N GLY A 83 -11.33 7.64 13.43
CA GLY A 83 -12.76 7.88 13.44
C GLY A 83 -13.26 8.59 12.17
N PHE A 84 -13.46 9.91 12.26
CA PHE A 84 -13.99 10.74 11.18
C PHE A 84 -12.90 11.36 10.30
N GLU A 85 -11.63 11.27 10.68
CA GLU A 85 -10.52 11.77 9.87
C GLU A 85 -9.97 10.66 8.97
N VAL A 86 -10.29 10.73 7.69
CA VAL A 86 -9.75 9.82 6.67
C VAL A 86 -8.54 10.46 5.95
N PRO A 87 -7.51 9.67 5.59
CA PRO A 87 -6.38 10.15 4.80
C PRO A 87 -6.84 10.75 3.48
N ARG A 88 -6.41 11.98 3.20
CA ARG A 88 -6.84 12.71 1.98
C ARG A 88 -5.99 12.44 0.75
N GLY A 89 -4.79 11.89 0.93
CA GLY A 89 -3.87 11.66 -0.18
C GLY A 89 -2.45 11.34 0.27
N LEU A 90 -1.59 11.13 -0.72
CA LEU A 90 -0.15 10.91 -0.55
C LEU A 90 0.59 12.05 -1.24
N ALA A 91 1.67 12.53 -0.61
CA ALA A 91 2.54 13.54 -1.17
C ALA A 91 3.92 12.94 -1.47
N PHE A 92 4.48 13.30 -2.63
CA PHE A 92 5.77 12.80 -3.07
C PHE A 92 6.70 13.96 -3.41
N SER A 93 7.97 13.82 -3.03
CA SER A 93 9.04 14.73 -3.39
C SER A 93 10.01 13.99 -4.30
N CYS A 94 9.95 14.27 -5.60
CA CYS A 94 10.84 13.70 -6.60
C CYS A 94 10.99 14.66 -7.79
N ASP A 95 12.00 14.43 -8.64
CA ASP A 95 12.12 15.17 -9.89
C ASP A 95 10.99 14.80 -10.88
N HIS A 96 10.78 15.65 -11.90
CA HIS A 96 9.72 15.46 -12.89
C HIS A 96 9.81 14.13 -13.65
N GLY A 97 11.04 13.64 -13.88
CA GLY A 97 11.28 12.37 -14.58
C GLY A 97 10.83 11.18 -13.73
N GLN A 98 11.24 11.15 -12.46
CA GLN A 98 10.82 10.13 -11.50
C GLN A 98 9.31 10.14 -11.27
N LEU A 99 8.69 11.33 -11.20
CA LEU A 99 7.24 11.42 -11.05
C LEU A 99 6.51 10.76 -12.21
N LYS A 100 6.84 11.12 -13.46
CA LYS A 100 6.11 10.68 -14.64
C LYS A 100 6.43 9.25 -15.06
N LEU A 101 7.72 8.88 -15.06
CA LEU A 101 8.20 7.62 -15.62
C LEU A 101 8.31 6.50 -14.59
N GLY A 102 8.58 6.84 -13.32
CA GLY A 102 8.75 5.86 -12.24
C GLY A 102 7.51 5.71 -11.37
N LEU A 103 7.13 6.79 -10.68
CA LEU A 103 6.15 6.71 -9.60
C LEU A 103 4.71 6.56 -10.13
N LYS A 104 4.27 7.42 -11.06
CA LYS A 104 2.92 7.32 -11.62
C LYS A 104 2.68 5.98 -12.30
N SER A 105 3.65 5.48 -13.06
CA SER A 105 3.54 4.19 -13.76
C SER A 105 3.45 3.01 -12.77
N GLU A 106 4.24 3.01 -11.70
CA GLU A 106 4.16 2.00 -10.64
C GLU A 106 2.81 2.06 -9.90
N PHE A 107 2.31 3.24 -9.57
CA PHE A 107 0.96 3.36 -8.98
C PHE A 107 -0.12 2.75 -9.88
N ARG A 108 -0.13 3.12 -11.17
CA ARG A 108 -1.11 2.58 -12.13
C ARG A 108 -1.02 1.06 -12.23
N LYS A 109 0.20 0.52 -12.35
CA LYS A 109 0.46 -0.92 -12.40
C LYS A 109 -0.11 -1.66 -11.19
N TRP A 110 0.15 -1.17 -9.98
CA TRP A 110 -0.29 -1.84 -8.76
C TRP A 110 -1.78 -1.69 -8.52
N ILE A 111 -2.35 -0.50 -8.74
CA ILE A 111 -3.81 -0.29 -8.65
C ILE A 111 -4.50 -1.23 -9.63
N SER A 112 -4.08 -1.28 -10.89
CA SER A 112 -4.67 -2.17 -11.90
C SER A 112 -4.44 -3.65 -11.65
N GLY A 113 -3.41 -3.99 -10.86
CA GLY A 113 -3.18 -5.35 -10.39
C GLY A 113 -4.13 -5.79 -9.27
N SER A 114 -4.94 -4.89 -8.69
CA SER A 114 -5.85 -5.21 -7.59
C SER A 114 -7.30 -4.86 -7.93
N PRO A 115 -8.20 -5.86 -8.08
CA PRO A 115 -9.63 -5.61 -8.26
C PRO A 115 -10.27 -4.81 -7.12
N PHE A 116 -9.66 -4.83 -5.93
CA PHE A 116 -10.10 -4.02 -4.80
C PHE A 116 -9.74 -2.55 -5.02
N LEU A 117 -8.49 -2.26 -5.37
CA LEU A 117 -8.03 -0.88 -5.55
C LEU A 117 -8.60 -0.24 -6.83
N GLU A 118 -8.78 -0.98 -7.91
CA GLU A 118 -9.45 -0.46 -9.13
C GLU A 118 -10.88 0.01 -8.86
N ARG A 119 -11.58 -0.63 -7.91
CA ARG A 119 -12.92 -0.19 -7.51
C ARG A 119 -12.89 1.01 -6.56
N LEU A 120 -11.81 1.18 -5.80
CA LEU A 120 -11.69 2.22 -4.78
C LEU A 120 -11.14 3.54 -5.35
N TYR A 121 -10.27 3.45 -6.36
CA TYR A 121 -9.56 4.60 -6.91
C TYR A 121 -9.78 4.75 -8.42
N GLU A 122 -10.20 5.94 -8.83
CA GLU A 122 -10.21 6.35 -10.23
C GLU A 122 -8.81 6.79 -10.65
N GLN A 123 -8.30 6.22 -11.76
CA GLN A 123 -7.02 6.61 -12.33
C GLN A 123 -7.22 7.68 -13.40
N THR A 124 -6.70 8.89 -13.17
CA THR A 124 -6.76 9.99 -14.15
C THR A 124 -5.46 10.13 -14.93
N SER A 125 -5.54 10.79 -16.09
CA SER A 125 -4.42 10.99 -17.01
C SER A 125 -3.50 12.15 -16.63
N GLU A 126 -3.96 13.05 -15.75
CA GLU A 126 -3.22 14.24 -15.28
C GLU A 126 -1.98 13.92 -14.43
#